data_AF-A0A261UDD9-F1
#
_entry.id   AF-A0A261UDD9-F1
#
_cell.length_a   1.000
_cell.length_b   1.000
_cell.length_c   1.000
_cell.angle_alpha   90.00
_cell.angle_beta   90.00
_cell.angle_gamma   90.00
#
_symmetry.space_group_name_H-M   'P 1'
#
loop_
_entity.id
_entity.type
_entity.pdbx_description
1 polymer ?
#
loop_
_entity_poly.entity_id
_entity_poly.type
_entity_poly.pdbx_seq_one_letter_code
_entity_poly.pdbx_strand_id
1 'polypeptide(L)' 'MQEPSIEINGQKLTPAQSAVVRVAVTQFQSDIQANPEAFGGDEHGVAMAEAYMARSAEVLLLLLTAD' A
#
# COMPACT_ATOMS: atom_id res chain seq x y z
N MET A 1 -16.70 -1.41 -10.25
CA MET A 1 -15.40 -0.75 -10.03
C MET A 1 -14.44 -1.31 -11.06
N GLN A 2 -13.85 -0.47 -11.90
CA GLN A 2 -12.67 -0.85 -12.67
C GLN A 2 -11.44 -0.71 -11.76
N GLU A 3 -10.47 -1.60 -11.90
CA GLU A 3 -9.20 -1.48 -11.17
C GLU A 3 -8.34 -0.38 -11.84
N PRO A 4 -7.48 0.30 -11.07
CA PRO A 4 -6.64 1.40 -11.57
C PRO A 4 -5.65 0.91 -12.63
N SER A 5 -5.30 1.81 -13.56
CA SER A 5 -4.20 1.57 -14.50
C SER A 5 -2.87 1.76 -13.79
N ILE A 6 -2.14 0.67 -13.58
CA ILE A 6 -0.81 0.67 -12.98
C ILE A 6 0.21 0.33 -14.06
N GLU A 7 1.31 1.07 -14.09
CA GLU A 7 2.43 0.84 -14.98
C GLU A 7 3.72 0.65 -14.17
N ILE A 8 4.44 -0.44 -14.41
CA ILE A 8 5.72 -0.72 -13.76
C ILE A 8 6.74 -0.97 -14.86
N ASN A 9 7.81 -0.18 -14.90
CA ASN A 9 8.88 -0.28 -15.91
C ASN A 9 8.37 -0.27 -17.36
N GLY A 10 7.39 0.58 -17.68
CA GLY A 10 6.82 0.65 -19.04
C GLY A 10 5.75 -0.40 -19.34
N GLN A 11 5.52 -1.37 -18.45
CA GLN A 11 4.53 -2.42 -18.63
C GLN A 11 3.25 -2.08 -17.88
N LYS A 12 2.15 -1.93 -18.63
CA LYS A 12 0.81 -1.80 -18.04
C LYS A 12 0.37 -3.14 -17.47
N LEU A 13 -0.09 -3.12 -16.23
CA LEU A 13 -0.68 -4.26 -15.56
C LEU A 13 -2.09 -4.53 -16.10
N THR A 14 -2.45 -5.80 -16.13
CA THR A 14 -3.84 -6.22 -16.33
C THR A 14 -4.69 -5.83 -15.11
N PRO A 15 -6.02 -5.71 -15.24
CA PRO A 15 -6.88 -5.43 -14.08
C PRO A 15 -6.68 -6.39 -12.91
N ALA A 16 -6.47 -7.69 -13.18
CA ALA A 16 -6.20 -8.68 -12.14
C ALA A 16 -4.87 -8.41 -11.42
N GLN A 17 -3.83 -7.99 -12.15
CA GLN A 17 -2.54 -7.62 -11.56
C GLN A 17 -2.65 -6.32 -10.75
N SER A 18 -3.42 -5.33 -11.21
CA SER A 18 -3.71 -4.12 -10.43
C SER A 18 -4.45 -4.45 -9.12
N ALA A 19 -5.41 -5.36 -9.15
CA ALA A 19 -6.11 -5.84 -7.95
C ALA A 19 -5.15 -6.48 -6.94
N VAL A 20 -4.14 -7.23 -7.41
CA VAL A 20 -3.10 -7.81 -6.54
C VAL A 20 -2.32 -6.72 -5.83
N VAL A 21 -1.97 -5.62 -6.52
CA VAL A 21 -1.30 -4.47 -5.87
C VAL A 21 -2.18 -3.87 -4.79
N ARG A 22 -3.47 -3.66 -5.05
CA ARG A 22 -4.41 -3.15 -4.05
C ARG A 22 -4.49 -4.04 -2.82
N VAL A 23 -4.64 -5.35 -3.01
CA VAL A 23 -4.68 -6.32 -1.89
C VAL A 23 -3.37 -6.30 -1.12
N ALA A 24 -2.22 -6.26 -1.80
CA ALA A 24 -0.92 -6.22 -1.14
C ALA A 24 -0.75 -4.96 -0.27
N VAL A 25 -1.15 -3.79 -0.76
CA VAL A 25 -1.07 -2.54 0.01
C VAL A 25 -2.04 -2.56 1.20
N THR A 26 -3.28 -3.06 1.01
CA THR A 26 -4.23 -3.23 2.11
C THR A 26 -3.70 -4.17 3.19
N GLN A 27 -3.13 -5.32 2.80
CA GLN A 27 -2.57 -6.28 3.74
C GLN A 27 -1.39 -5.67 4.50
N PHE A 28 -0.46 -5.01 3.78
CA PHE A 28 0.68 -4.36 4.41
C PHE A 28 0.25 -3.31 5.44
N GLN A 29 -0.75 -2.49 5.12
CA GLN A 29 -1.29 -1.53 6.08
C GLN A 29 -1.90 -2.21 7.31
N SER A 30 -2.65 -3.30 7.11
CA SER A 30 -3.22 -4.08 8.22
C SER A 30 -2.14 -4.70 9.10
N ASP A 31 -1.03 -5.16 8.52
CA ASP A 31 0.07 -5.79 9.25
C ASP A 31 0.78 -4.77 10.15
N ILE A 32 1.01 -3.54 9.66
CA ILE A 32 1.59 -2.45 10.47
C ILE A 32 0.65 -2.06 11.61
N GLN A 33 -0.67 -1.99 11.35
CA GLN A 33 -1.64 -1.70 12.40
C GLN A 33 -1.70 -2.79 13.48
N ALA A 34 -1.59 -4.06 13.08
CA ALA A 34 -1.61 -5.20 14.00
C ALA A 34 -0.31 -5.30 14.82
N ASN A 35 0.81 -4.83 14.27
CA ASN A 35 2.09 -4.80 14.95
C ASN A 35 2.85 -3.48 14.68
N PRO A 36 2.57 -2.41 15.46
CA PRO A 36 3.22 -1.11 15.28
C PRO A 36 4.75 -1.14 15.47
N GLU A 37 5.27 -2.13 16.18
CA GLU A 37 6.71 -2.31 16.42
C GLU A 37 7.37 -3.23 15.37
N ALA A 38 6.69 -3.56 14.27
CA ALA A 38 7.21 -4.45 13.21
C ALA A 38 8.54 -3.99 12.59
N PHE A 39 8.86 -2.70 12.70
CA PHE A 39 10.11 -2.11 12.21
C PHE A 39 11.12 -1.80 13.33
N GLY A 40 10.84 -2.25 14.56
CA GLY A 40 11.60 -1.92 15.77
C GLY A 40 10.79 -1.05 16.73
N GLY A 41 11.00 -1.25 18.04
CA GLY A 41 10.39 -0.44 19.10
C GLY A 41 11.18 0.83 19.46
N ASP A 42 12.23 1.14 18.70
CA ASP A 42 12.98 2.39 18.85
C ASP A 42 12.33 3.53 18.06
N GLU A 43 12.82 4.75 18.26
CA GLU A 43 12.31 5.95 17.58
C GLU A 43 12.33 5.80 16.05
N HIS A 44 13.34 5.10 15.52
CA HIS A 44 13.46 4.87 14.09
C HIS A 44 12.37 3.94 13.56
N GLY A 45 12.13 2.81 14.22
CA GLY A 45 11.09 1.86 13.85
C GLY A 45 9.68 2.46 13.91
N VAL A 46 9.39 3.26 14.95
CA VAL A 46 8.13 3.99 15.07
C VAL A 46 7.95 4.99 13.91
N ALA A 47 8.97 5.80 13.63
CA ALA A 47 8.91 6.77 12.53
C ALA A 47 8.73 6.09 11.16
N MET A 48 9.33 4.92 10.97
CA MET A 48 9.13 4.11 9.76
C MET A 48 7.70 3.57 9.64
N ALA A 49 7.13 3.04 10.74
CA ALA A 49 5.76 2.56 10.77
C ALA A 49 4.77 3.65 10.38
N GLU A 50 4.92 4.85 10.96
CA GLU A 50 4.09 6.02 10.65
C GLU A 50 4.23 6.45 9.19
N ALA A 51 5.45 6.53 8.67
CA ALA A 51 5.70 6.91 7.28
C ALA A 51 5.05 5.92 6.29
N TYR A 52 5.21 4.62 6.54
CA TYR A 52 4.63 3.58 5.70
C TYR A 52 3.11 3.51 5.78
N MET A 53 2.53 3.74 6.96
CA MET A 53 1.09 3.89 7.12
C MET A 53 0.54 5.05 6.28
N ALA A 54 1.21 6.20 6.33
CA ALA A 54 0.81 7.39 5.58
C ALA A 54 0.88 7.15 4.06
N ARG A 55 1.99 6.60 3.55
CA ARG A 55 2.14 6.31 2.12
C ARG A 55 1.16 5.24 1.63
N SER A 56 0.90 4.21 2.44
CA SER A 56 -0.04 3.15 2.09
C SER A 56 -1.47 3.69 1.98
N ALA A 57 -1.88 4.61 2.86
CA ALA A 57 -3.18 5.28 2.78
C ALA A 57 -3.33 6.11 1.51
N GLU A 58 -2.30 6.87 1.13
CA GLU A 58 -2.27 7.64 -0.12
C GLU A 58 -2.41 6.74 -1.35
N VAL A 59 -1.64 5.65 -1.39
CA VAL A 59 -1.71 4.68 -2.49
C VAL A 59 -3.09 4.04 -2.56
N LEU A 60 -3.67 3.59 -1.44
CA LEU A 60 -5.01 3.01 -1.43
C LEU A 60 -6.07 3.99 -1.92
N LEU A 61 -5.98 5.27 -1.53
CA LEU A 61 -6.89 6.28 -2.05
C LEU A 61 -6.81 6.39 -3.58
N LEU A 62 -5.60 6.42 -4.14
CA LEU A 62 -5.40 6.42 -5.61
C LEU A 62 -5.97 5.15 -6.26
N LEU A 63 -5.81 3.98 -5.61
CA LEU A 63 -6.30 2.73 -6.15
C LEU A 63 -7.83 2.60 -6.12
N LEU A 64 -8.50 3.28 -5.19
CA LEU A 64 -9.95 3.20 -4.99
C LEU A 64 -10.74 4.31 -5.71
N THR A 65 -10.08 5.40 -6.10
CA THR A 65 -10.69 6.56 -6.76
C THR A 65 -10.53 6.57 -8.28
N ALA A 66 -10.11 5.45 -8.88
CA ALA A 66 -10.00 5.34 -10.33
C ALA A 66 -11.38 5.43 -11.01
N ASP A 67 -11.53 6.44 -11.87
CA ASP A 67 -12.71 6.71 -12.72
C ASP A 67 -12.98 5.60 -13.75
#